data_AF-A0A0C9YMS6-F1
#
_entry.id   AF-A0A0C9YMS6-F1
#
_cell.length_a   1.000
_cell.length_b   1.000
_cell.length_c   1.000
_cell.angle_alpha   90.00
_cell.angle_beta   90.00
_cell.angle_gamma   90.00
#
_symmetry.space_group_name_H-M   'P 1'
#
loop_
_entity.id
_entity.type
_entity.pdbx_description
1 polymer ?
#
loop_
_entity_poly.entity_id
_entity_poly.type
_entity_poly.pdbx_seq_one_letter_code
_entity_poly.pdbx_strand_id
1 'polypeptide(L)'
;QWTGLCAQTGLEGFYIAVRGTVEDLSEPKVFFTEKAEKFIRNVLGIEPRHLALRLESWVVSGIEYVLTTNSIKGNSQMNYINYEKQIVEKLGVALHGWPIPGRVCNPSKVKRTELEKLLDALKEEKCKWVRLTPQELATRIVDNKARQAQGEQIYQPRRCPTRCENIT
;
A
#
# COMPACT_ATOMS: atom_id res chain seq x y z
N GLN A 1 31.00 22.37 -14.81
CA GLN A 1 31.93 22.22 -13.67
C GLN A 1 32.06 20.76 -13.23
N TRP A 2 30.97 20.01 -13.02
CA TRP A 2 31.02 18.60 -12.59
C TRP A 2 31.69 17.62 -13.58
N THR A 3 31.51 17.81 -14.89
CA THR A 3 32.18 17.02 -15.95
C THR A 3 33.69 17.11 -15.90
N GLY A 4 34.23 18.31 -15.64
CA GLY A 4 35.68 18.53 -15.53
C GLY A 4 36.28 17.87 -14.29
N LEU A 5 35.52 17.82 -13.19
CA LEU A 5 35.95 17.16 -11.95
C LEU A 5 36.08 15.64 -12.15
N CYS A 6 35.08 15.01 -12.76
CA CYS A 6 35.10 13.55 -13.00
C CYS A 6 36.29 13.14 -13.88
N ALA A 7 36.57 13.93 -14.93
CA ALA A 7 37.68 13.67 -15.84
C ALA A 7 39.07 13.80 -15.17
N GLN A 8 39.23 14.68 -14.17
CA GLN A 8 40.51 14.90 -13.49
C GLN A 8 40.75 13.97 -12.30
N THR A 9 39.69 13.41 -11.71
CA THR A 9 39.76 12.64 -10.46
C THR A 9 39.51 11.14 -10.65
N GLY A 10 39.02 10.73 -11.82
CA GLY A 10 38.60 9.35 -12.08
C GLY A 10 37.30 8.97 -11.37
N LEU A 11 36.56 9.95 -10.82
CA LEU A 11 35.28 9.72 -10.17
C LEU A 11 34.19 9.36 -11.18
N GLU A 12 33.42 8.34 -10.84
CA GLU A 12 32.28 7.85 -11.62
C GLU A 12 31.03 8.02 -10.77
N GLY A 13 29.97 8.56 -11.35
CA GLY A 13 28.74 8.79 -10.62
C GLY A 13 27.67 9.49 -11.45
N PHE A 14 26.67 9.98 -10.76
CA PHE A 14 25.59 10.77 -11.34
C PHE A 14 25.23 11.92 -10.42
N TYR A 15 24.73 13.00 -11.00
CA TYR A 15 24.24 14.17 -10.31
C TYR A 15 22.84 14.49 -10.84
N ILE A 16 21.86 14.53 -9.94
CA ILE A 16 20.48 14.85 -10.27
C ILE A 16 20.05 15.95 -9.30
N ALA A 17 19.72 17.12 -9.85
CA ALA A 17 19.05 18.18 -9.12
C ALA A 17 17.72 18.47 -9.81
N VAL A 18 16.66 18.46 -9.03
CA VAL A 18 15.27 18.62 -9.47
C VAL A 18 14.67 19.81 -8.73
N ARG A 19 13.57 20.35 -9.25
CA ARG A 19 12.81 21.41 -8.58
C ARG A 19 12.21 20.93 -7.24
N GLY A 20 12.11 21.83 -6.27
CA GLY A 20 11.64 21.54 -4.93
C GLY A 20 10.11 21.52 -4.84
N THR A 21 9.46 22.45 -5.56
CA THR A 21 8.00 22.58 -5.58
C THR A 21 7.47 22.76 -7.00
N VAL A 22 6.15 22.81 -7.17
CA VAL A 22 5.53 23.05 -8.48
C VAL A 22 5.72 24.48 -8.97
N GLU A 23 5.94 25.42 -8.05
CA GLU A 23 6.17 26.84 -8.32
C GLU A 23 7.60 27.13 -8.82
N ASP A 24 8.54 26.23 -8.53
CA ASP A 24 9.91 26.32 -9.00
C ASP A 24 9.99 26.01 -10.51
N LEU A 25 10.36 27.02 -11.31
CA LEU A 25 10.46 26.92 -12.77
C LEU A 25 11.83 26.44 -13.27
N SER A 26 12.71 25.99 -12.38
CA SER A 26 14.05 25.54 -12.77
C SER A 26 13.99 24.16 -13.43
N GLU A 27 14.57 24.03 -14.63
CA GLU A 27 14.72 22.73 -15.28
C GLU A 27 15.63 21.79 -14.47
N PRO A 28 15.29 20.49 -14.37
CA PRO A 28 16.15 19.50 -13.74
C PRO A 28 17.53 19.42 -14.38
N LYS A 29 18.57 19.46 -13.54
CA LYS A 29 19.97 19.27 -13.96
C LYS A 29 20.35 17.82 -13.72
N VAL A 30 20.54 17.10 -14.82
CA VAL A 30 20.81 15.66 -14.79
C VAL A 30 22.14 15.37 -15.49
N PHE A 31 22.99 14.62 -14.83
CA PHE A 31 24.27 14.18 -15.36
C PHE A 31 24.55 12.74 -14.95
N PHE A 32 25.06 11.94 -15.88
CA PHE A 32 25.50 10.57 -15.65
C PHE A 32 26.85 10.35 -16.32
N THR A 33 27.77 9.73 -15.60
CA THR A 33 28.94 9.08 -16.21
C THR A 33 28.53 7.76 -16.86
N GLU A 34 29.33 7.26 -17.81
CA GLU A 34 29.00 6.05 -18.57
C GLU A 34 28.81 4.82 -17.67
N LYS A 35 29.66 4.64 -16.65
CA LYS A 35 29.54 3.50 -15.71
C LYS A 35 28.32 3.64 -14.81
N ALA A 36 28.03 4.85 -14.33
CA ALA A 36 26.84 5.11 -13.55
C ALA A 36 25.56 4.85 -14.37
N GLU A 37 25.56 5.22 -15.66
CA GLU A 37 24.44 4.95 -16.55
C GLU A 37 24.21 3.43 -16.72
N LYS A 38 25.28 2.68 -16.96
CA LYS A 38 25.23 1.21 -17.04
C LYS A 38 24.75 0.58 -15.74
N PHE A 39 25.18 1.09 -14.58
CA PHE A 39 24.68 0.64 -13.27
C PHE A 39 23.17 0.84 -13.15
N ILE A 40 22.67 2.04 -13.47
CA ILE A 40 21.24 2.34 -13.38
C ILE A 40 20.42 1.45 -14.32
N ARG A 41 20.87 1.27 -15.57
CA ARG A 41 20.18 0.43 -16.55
C ARG A 41 20.21 -1.05 -16.17
N ASN A 42 21.39 -1.58 -15.85
CA ASN A 42 21.60 -3.02 -15.75
C ASN A 42 21.36 -3.57 -14.34
N VAL A 43 21.60 -2.78 -13.29
CA VAL A 43 21.42 -3.20 -11.89
C VAL A 43 20.08 -2.73 -11.35
N LEU A 44 19.73 -1.45 -11.55
CA LEU A 44 18.45 -0.95 -11.06
C LEU A 44 17.29 -1.29 -12.00
N GLY A 45 17.56 -1.68 -13.26
CA GLY A 45 16.53 -2.02 -14.24
C GLY A 45 15.70 -0.81 -14.66
N ILE A 46 16.24 0.42 -14.50
CA ILE A 46 15.53 1.67 -14.73
C ILE A 46 16.29 2.47 -15.80
N GLU A 47 15.55 3.19 -16.63
CA GLU A 47 16.13 4.16 -17.56
C GLU A 47 16.62 5.40 -16.76
N PRO A 48 17.86 5.88 -16.93
CA PRO A 48 18.44 6.99 -16.16
C PRO A 48 17.58 8.26 -16.06
N ARG A 49 16.89 8.66 -17.14
CA ARG A 49 15.95 9.79 -17.11
C ARG A 49 14.70 9.45 -16.29
N HIS A 50 14.20 8.21 -16.35
CA HIS A 50 13.12 7.78 -15.46
C HIS A 50 13.54 7.83 -13.99
N LEU A 51 14.80 7.59 -13.65
CA LEU A 51 15.30 7.77 -12.28
C LEU A 51 15.20 9.25 -11.85
N ALA A 52 15.60 10.18 -12.72
CA ALA A 52 15.49 11.62 -12.45
C ALA A 52 14.03 12.07 -12.31
N LEU A 53 13.15 11.61 -13.19
CA LEU A 53 11.71 11.91 -13.14
C LEU A 53 11.04 11.36 -11.86
N ARG A 54 11.42 10.15 -11.43
CA ARG A 54 10.92 9.58 -10.17
C ARG A 54 11.37 10.41 -8.97
N LEU A 55 12.61 10.86 -8.97
CA LEU A 55 13.14 11.73 -7.92
C LEU A 55 12.40 13.07 -7.90
N GLU A 56 12.23 13.72 -9.05
CA GLU A 56 11.50 14.98 -9.17
C GLU A 56 10.07 14.84 -8.67
N SER A 57 9.36 13.80 -9.13
CA SER A 57 7.98 13.59 -8.72
C SER A 57 7.85 13.30 -7.22
N TRP A 58 8.83 12.62 -6.61
CA TRP A 58 8.87 12.43 -5.16
C TRP A 58 9.15 13.73 -4.41
N VAL A 59 10.08 14.55 -4.90
CA VAL A 59 10.40 15.83 -4.24
C VAL A 59 9.21 16.79 -4.29
N VAL A 60 8.55 16.89 -5.45
CA VAL A 60 7.41 17.80 -5.67
C VAL A 60 6.13 17.34 -4.98
N SER A 61 5.84 16.04 -4.98
CA SER A 61 4.56 15.50 -4.47
C SER A 61 4.68 14.68 -3.19
N GLY A 62 5.89 14.37 -2.73
CA GLY A 62 6.13 13.61 -1.51
C GLY A 62 5.54 12.20 -1.52
N ILE A 63 5.09 11.77 -0.33
CA ILE A 63 4.48 10.46 -0.06
C ILE A 63 3.28 10.19 -0.97
N GLU A 64 2.56 11.22 -1.42
CA GLU A 64 1.39 11.09 -2.29
C GLU A 64 1.73 10.41 -3.63
N TYR A 65 2.94 10.62 -4.16
CA TYR A 65 3.40 9.96 -5.39
C TYR A 65 3.70 8.46 -5.22
N VAL A 66 4.27 8.04 -4.09
CA VAL A 66 4.51 6.61 -3.80
C VAL A 66 3.22 5.85 -3.61
N LEU A 67 2.20 6.49 -3.01
CA LEU A 67 0.87 5.90 -2.86
C LEU A 67 0.19 5.69 -4.23
N THR A 68 0.31 6.66 -5.13
CA THR A 68 -0.34 6.63 -6.44
C THR A 68 0.38 5.73 -7.47
N THR A 69 1.71 5.71 -7.49
CA THR A 69 2.48 4.92 -8.47
C THR A 69 2.71 3.46 -8.10
N ASN A 70 2.80 3.13 -6.81
CA ASN A 70 2.95 1.73 -6.37
C ASN A 70 1.60 0.99 -6.22
N SER A 71 0.52 1.49 -6.83
CA SER A 71 -0.81 0.88 -6.72
C SER A 71 -1.33 0.70 -5.28
N ILE A 72 -0.88 1.52 -4.32
CA ILE A 72 -1.56 1.65 -3.02
C ILE A 72 -2.72 2.62 -3.23
N LYS A 73 -3.70 2.20 -4.05
CA LYS A 73 -4.91 2.97 -4.32
C LYS A 73 -5.72 3.12 -3.03
N GLY A 74 -5.61 4.30 -2.44
CA GLY A 74 -6.50 4.82 -1.41
C GLY A 74 -6.09 4.39 -0.01
N ASN A 75 -6.35 5.29 0.95
CA ASN A 75 -6.51 4.96 2.35
C ASN A 75 -7.36 3.69 2.46
N SER A 76 -6.71 2.52 2.56
CA SER A 76 -7.36 1.25 2.80
C SER A 76 -7.79 1.25 4.25
N GLN A 77 -8.85 2.01 4.54
CA GLN A 77 -9.42 2.08 5.85
C GLN A 77 -10.00 0.71 6.17
N MET A 78 -9.57 0.16 7.30
CA MET A 78 -10.07 -1.12 7.80
C MET A 78 -11.59 -1.08 7.94
N ASN A 79 -12.27 -2.05 7.33
CA ASN A 79 -13.71 -2.22 7.47
C ASN A 79 -13.98 -3.53 8.20
N TYR A 80 -14.05 -3.48 9.53
CA TYR A 80 -14.29 -4.66 10.36
C TYR A 80 -15.72 -5.21 10.23
N ILE A 81 -16.69 -4.37 9.87
CA ILE A 81 -18.10 -4.77 9.72
C ILE A 81 -18.31 -5.60 8.45
N ASN A 82 -17.71 -5.14 7.35
CA ASN A 82 -17.74 -5.79 6.04
C ASN A 82 -16.36 -6.33 5.68
N TYR A 83 -15.69 -6.97 6.64
CA TYR A 83 -14.31 -7.44 6.53
C TYR A 83 -14.11 -8.34 5.31
N GLU A 84 -14.96 -9.36 5.18
CA GLU A 84 -14.91 -10.31 4.06
C GLU A 84 -15.03 -9.58 2.72
N LYS A 85 -16.02 -8.69 2.56
CA LYS A 85 -16.24 -8.00 1.28
C LYS A 85 -15.18 -6.95 0.93
N GLN A 86 -14.82 -6.10 1.89
CA GLN A 86 -14.01 -4.91 1.63
C GLN A 86 -12.51 -5.14 1.78
N ILE A 87 -12.10 -6.12 2.59
CA ILE A 87 -10.69 -6.44 2.81
C ILE A 87 -10.34 -7.74 2.08
N VAL A 88 -11.03 -8.84 2.38
CA VAL A 88 -10.67 -10.15 1.81
C VAL A 88 -10.93 -10.21 0.31
N GLU A 89 -12.17 -10.00 -0.11
CA GLU A 89 -12.59 -10.18 -1.50
C GLU A 89 -12.04 -9.07 -2.42
N LYS A 90 -12.06 -7.83 -1.95
CA LYS A 90 -11.66 -6.67 -2.75
C LYS A 90 -10.15 -6.47 -2.83
N LEU A 91 -9.42 -6.70 -1.75
CA LEU A 91 -7.97 -6.48 -1.70
C LEU A 91 -7.17 -7.79 -1.84
N GLY A 92 -7.82 -8.95 -1.70
CA GLY A 92 -7.17 -10.26 -1.80
C GLY A 92 -6.26 -10.57 -0.60
N VAL A 93 -6.51 -9.96 0.56
CA VAL A 93 -5.71 -10.17 1.78
C VAL A 93 -6.59 -10.56 2.96
N ALA A 94 -6.13 -11.51 3.76
CA ALA A 94 -6.85 -11.98 4.93
C ALA A 94 -5.91 -12.08 6.14
N LEU A 95 -6.49 -11.95 7.34
CA LEU A 95 -5.81 -12.16 8.60
C LEU A 95 -5.99 -13.63 8.96
N HIS A 96 -4.96 -14.42 8.70
CA HIS A 96 -4.96 -15.85 8.97
C HIS A 96 -4.65 -16.11 10.45
N GLY A 97 -5.27 -17.16 11.01
CA GLY A 97 -5.02 -17.62 12.39
C GLY A 97 -5.42 -16.62 13.48
N TRP A 98 -6.49 -15.86 13.25
CA TRP A 98 -7.07 -14.98 14.26
C TRP A 98 -7.47 -15.77 15.53
N PRO A 99 -6.93 -15.43 16.71
CA PRO A 99 -7.04 -16.29 17.90
C PRO A 99 -8.29 -15.99 18.76
N ILE A 100 -8.99 -14.90 18.49
CA ILE A 100 -10.17 -14.49 19.27
C ILE A 100 -11.42 -15.14 18.65
N PRO A 101 -12.29 -15.79 19.45
CA PRO A 101 -13.50 -16.42 18.93
C PRO A 101 -14.38 -15.44 18.14
N GLY A 102 -14.88 -15.91 16.99
CA GLY A 102 -15.73 -15.13 16.11
C GLY A 102 -14.98 -14.46 14.97
N ARG A 103 -15.47 -13.30 14.52
CA ARG A 103 -14.96 -12.58 13.36
C ARG A 103 -13.89 -11.55 13.75
N VAL A 104 -12.96 -11.27 12.84
CA VAL A 104 -11.97 -10.20 12.98
C VAL A 104 -12.70 -8.90 13.31
N CYS A 105 -12.31 -8.27 14.42
CA CYS A 105 -13.01 -7.11 14.97
C CYS A 105 -12.07 -5.91 15.09
N ASN A 106 -12.65 -4.74 15.34
CA ASN A 106 -11.87 -3.54 15.60
C ASN A 106 -11.04 -3.74 16.87
N PRO A 107 -9.73 -3.41 16.90
CA PRO A 107 -8.90 -3.47 18.09
C PRO A 107 -9.51 -2.83 19.34
N SER A 108 -10.30 -1.75 19.19
CA SER A 108 -10.99 -1.12 20.32
C SER A 108 -12.06 -1.99 21.00
N LYS A 109 -12.49 -3.07 20.33
CA LYS A 109 -13.45 -4.06 20.85
C LYS A 109 -12.78 -5.32 21.39
N VAL A 110 -11.46 -5.45 21.25
CA VAL A 110 -10.71 -6.58 21.82
C VAL A 110 -10.69 -6.42 23.34
N LYS A 111 -11.15 -7.44 24.06
CA LYS A 111 -11.19 -7.38 25.52
C LYS A 111 -9.78 -7.51 26.10
N ARG A 112 -9.55 -6.93 27.28
CA ARG A 112 -8.26 -7.04 27.98
C ARG A 112 -7.82 -8.49 28.19
N THR A 113 -8.76 -9.40 28.46
CA THR A 113 -8.52 -10.84 28.65
C THR A 113 -8.13 -11.58 27.36
N GLU A 114 -8.37 -10.98 26.19
CA GLU A 114 -8.08 -11.55 24.87
C GLU A 114 -6.80 -10.95 24.27
N LEU A 115 -6.33 -9.83 24.82
CA LEU A 115 -5.20 -9.08 24.30
C LEU A 115 -3.89 -9.86 24.38
N GLU A 116 -3.65 -10.57 25.50
CA GLU A 116 -2.48 -11.43 25.67
C GLU A 116 -2.45 -12.53 24.61
N LYS A 117 -3.58 -13.23 24.41
CA LYS A 117 -3.72 -14.27 23.38
C LYS A 117 -3.47 -13.74 21.97
N LEU A 118 -3.98 -12.54 21.67
CA LEU A 118 -3.75 -11.89 20.39
C LEU A 118 -2.28 -11.51 20.21
N LEU A 119 -1.66 -10.95 21.24
CA LEU A 119 -0.25 -10.57 21.21
C LEU A 119 0.66 -11.79 20.99
N ASP A 120 0.40 -12.88 21.71
CA ASP A 120 1.18 -14.11 21.58
C ASP A 120 1.01 -14.72 20.19
N ALA A 121 -0.21 -14.78 19.66
CA ALA A 121 -0.44 -15.29 18.30
C ALA A 121 0.26 -14.44 17.22
N LEU A 122 0.32 -13.11 17.39
CA LEU A 122 1.05 -12.22 16.48
C LEU A 122 2.56 -12.45 16.58
N LYS A 123 3.10 -12.58 17.80
CA LYS A 123 4.54 -12.81 18.03
C LYS A 123 5.00 -14.17 17.53
N GLU A 124 4.18 -15.20 17.71
CA GLU A 124 4.46 -16.57 17.26
C GLU A 124 4.13 -16.80 15.77
N GLU A 125 3.79 -15.72 15.03
CA GLU A 125 3.33 -15.76 13.64
C GLU A 125 2.13 -16.66 13.34
N LYS A 126 1.40 -17.10 14.38
CA LYS A 126 0.16 -17.85 14.24
C LYS A 126 -0.95 -16.97 13.67
N CYS A 127 -0.95 -15.68 14.02
CA CYS A 127 -1.84 -14.67 13.47
C CYS A 127 -1.07 -13.73 12.54
N LYS A 128 -1.36 -13.73 11.23
CA LYS A 128 -0.68 -12.86 10.27
C LYS A 128 -1.49 -12.54 9.05
N TRP A 129 -1.17 -11.41 8.41
CA TRP A 129 -1.73 -11.05 7.12
C TRP A 129 -1.13 -11.93 6.02
N VAL A 130 -2.00 -12.56 5.25
CA VAL A 130 -1.63 -13.37 4.10
C VAL A 130 -2.31 -12.83 2.85
N ARG A 131 -1.60 -12.87 1.73
CA ARG A 131 -2.17 -12.61 0.42
C ARG A 131 -2.75 -13.92 -0.11
N LEU A 132 -4.02 -13.90 -0.47
CA LEU A 132 -4.69 -15.06 -1.03
C LEU A 132 -4.30 -15.22 -2.50
N THR A 133 -4.06 -16.47 -2.91
CA THR A 133 -3.98 -16.82 -4.32
C THR A 133 -5.33 -16.61 -5.01
N PRO A 134 -5.37 -16.45 -6.34
CA PRO A 134 -6.64 -16.29 -7.07
C PRO A 134 -7.63 -17.44 -6.81
N GLN A 135 -7.14 -18.66 -6.63
CA GLN A 135 -7.96 -19.83 -6.35
C GLN A 135 -8.55 -19.81 -4.93
N GLU A 136 -7.72 -19.51 -3.92
CA GLU A 136 -8.20 -19.36 -2.53
C GLU A 136 -9.21 -18.23 -2.43
N LEU A 137 -8.97 -17.11 -3.11
CA LEU A 137 -9.88 -15.98 -3.15
C LEU A 137 -11.24 -16.36 -3.77
N ALA A 138 -11.22 -17.06 -4.91
CA ALA A 138 -12.44 -17.53 -5.56
C ALA A 138 -13.23 -18.48 -4.65
N THR A 139 -12.54 -19.41 -4.00
CA THR A 139 -13.14 -20.36 -3.04
C THR A 139 -13.78 -19.60 -1.87
N ARG A 140 -13.03 -18.64 -1.30
CA ARG A 140 -13.51 -17.81 -0.18
C ARG A 140 -14.77 -17.01 -0.54
N ILE A 141 -14.84 -16.46 -1.76
CA ILE A 141 -16.02 -15.75 -2.27
C ILE A 141 -17.23 -16.68 -2.36
N VAL A 142 -17.04 -17.90 -2.86
CA VAL A 142 -18.12 -18.91 -2.97
C VAL A 142 -18.63 -19.30 -1.58
N ASP A 143 -17.74 -19.59 -0.65
CA ASP A 143 -18.08 -19.95 0.72
C ASP A 143 -18.82 -18.83 1.45
N ASN A 144 -18.34 -17.59 1.32
CA ASN A 144 -18.98 -16.41 1.92
C ASN A 144 -20.40 -16.21 1.38
N LYS A 145 -20.62 -16.40 0.07
CA LYS A 145 -21.96 -16.34 -0.54
C LYS A 145 -22.86 -17.47 -0.05
N ALA A 146 -22.32 -18.69 0.09
CA ALA A 146 -23.09 -19.83 0.60
C ALA A 146 -23.53 -19.60 2.05
N ARG A 147 -22.62 -19.14 2.92
CA ARG A 147 -22.93 -18.79 4.32
C ARG A 147 -23.96 -17.67 4.42
N GLN A 148 -23.87 -16.67 3.54
CA GLN A 148 -24.89 -15.62 3.43
C GLN A 148 -26.26 -16.18 3.05
N ALA A 149 -26.32 -17.12 2.09
CA ALA A 149 -27.57 -17.76 1.68
C ALA A 149 -28.18 -18.65 2.78
N GLN A 150 -27.33 -19.24 3.64
CA GLN A 150 -27.73 -20.00 4.82
C GLN A 150 -28.23 -19.12 5.98
N GLY A 151 -28.23 -17.79 5.80
CA GLY A 151 -28.72 -16.83 6.79
C GLY A 151 -27.66 -16.26 7.73
N GLU A 152 -26.38 -16.63 7.57
CA GLU A 152 -25.31 -15.95 8.30
C GLU A 152 -25.10 -14.55 7.71
N GLN A 153 -25.16 -13.51 8.53
CA GLN A 153 -24.91 -12.16 8.07
C GLN A 153 -23.40 -11.93 7.83
N ILE A 154 -22.91 -12.25 6.63
CA ILE A 154 -21.54 -12.02 6.17
C ILE A 154 -21.39 -10.62 5.59
N TYR A 155 -22.36 -10.21 4.77
CA TYR A 155 -22.38 -8.91 4.11
C TYR A 155 -23.44 -8.01 4.76
N GLN A 156 -23.02 -6.83 5.22
CA GLN A 156 -23.92 -5.81 5.74
C GLN A 156 -24.14 -4.70 4.72
N PRO A 157 -25.40 -4.40 4.36
CA PRO A 157 -25.71 -3.26 3.50
C PRO A 157 -25.26 -1.95 4.16
N ARG A 158 -24.81 -1.00 3.34
CA ARG A 158 -24.46 0.33 3.83
C ARG A 158 -25.76 1.00 4.31
N ARG A 159 -25.82 1.42 5.58
CA ARG A 159 -26.91 2.27 6.06
C ARG A 159 -26.80 3.62 5.34
N CYS A 160 -27.72 3.93 4.43
CA CYS A 160 -27.92 5.33 4.06
C CYS A 160 -28.38 6.07 5.32
N PRO A 161 -27.76 7.20 5.69
CA PRO A 161 -28.32 8.05 6.74
C PRO A 161 -29.73 8.43 6.29
N THR A 162 -30.73 8.12 7.12
CA THR A 162 -32.07 8.69 6.94
C THR A 162 -31.88 10.21 6.95
N ARG A 163 -32.15 10.87 5.83
CA ARG A 163 -32.26 12.32 5.81
C ARG A 163 -33.43 12.62 6.75
N CYS A 164 -33.16 13.19 7.92
CA CYS A 164 -34.21 13.82 8.70
C CYS A 164 -34.73 14.96 7.82
N GLU A 165 -35.83 14.70 7.11
CA GLU A 165 -36.65 15.76 6.57
C GLU A 165 -37.25 16.45 7.79
N ASN A 166 -36.68 17.61 8.13
CA ASN A 166 -37.29 18.51 9.08
C ASN A 166 -38.63 18.94 8.47
N ILE A 167 -39.71 18.35 8.97
CA ILE A 167 -41.07 18.74 8.67
C ILE A 167 -41.37 19.97 9.54
N THR A 168 -41.49 21.11 8.84
CA THR A 168 -42.16 22.40 9.16
C THR A 168 -41.84 23.11 10.47
#